data_AF-A0A410S4T1-F1
#
_entry.id   AF-A0A410S4T1-F1
#
_cell.length_a   1.000
_cell.length_b   1.000
_cell.length_c   1.000
_cell.angle_alpha   90.00
_cell.angle_beta   90.00
_cell.angle_gamma   90.00
#
_symmetry.space_group_name_H-M   'P 1'
#
loop_
_entity.id
_entity.type
_entity.pdbx_description
1 polymer ?
#
loop_
_entity_poly.entity_id
_entity_poly.type
_entity_poly.pdbx_seq_one_letter_code
_entity_poly.pdbx_strand_id
1 'polypeptide(L)'
;MSEARPPPPELERLPTAWLLRVGAVALALLAAASVAAWALWIRWRPASERSLPMPPGTLQVGMLDQAPFALDRRADELKARQRERLDGYGWVDVDAGVIHQPIDAAMRQLLSEREGGAR
;
A
#
# COMPACT_ATOMS: atom_id res chain seq x y z
N MET A 1 73.27 -41.44 -0.74
CA MET A 1 72.43 -40.48 -1.49
C MET A 1 71.46 -39.89 -0.49
N SER A 2 71.61 -38.60 -0.14
CA SER A 2 70.78 -37.94 0.87
C SER A 2 69.57 -37.33 0.16
N GLU A 3 68.38 -37.81 0.49
CA GLU A 3 67.11 -37.40 -0.13
C GLU A 3 66.69 -36.04 0.44
N ALA A 4 66.65 -35.01 -0.41
CA ALA A 4 66.28 -33.67 -0.01
C ALA A 4 64.77 -33.62 0.30
N ARG A 5 64.42 -33.54 1.58
CA ARG A 5 63.03 -33.34 2.01
C ARG A 5 62.56 -31.96 1.57
N PRO A 6 61.37 -31.82 0.94
CA PRO A 6 60.84 -30.50 0.61
C PRO A 6 60.61 -29.69 1.90
N PRO A 7 60.83 -28.36 1.86
CA PRO A 7 60.58 -27.51 3.01
C PRO A 7 59.10 -27.60 3.43
N PRO A 8 58.79 -27.53 4.75
CA PRO A 8 57.42 -27.53 5.21
C PRO A 8 56.67 -26.34 4.61
N PRO A 9 55.37 -26.48 4.27
CA PRO A 9 54.60 -25.42 3.66
C PRO A 9 54.58 -24.19 4.58
N GLU A 10 54.98 -23.04 4.04
CA GLU A 10 54.90 -21.78 4.77
C GLU A 10 53.43 -21.46 5.05
N LEU A 11 53.08 -21.32 6.33
CA LEU A 11 51.75 -20.89 6.75
C LEU A 11 51.54 -19.44 6.32
N GLU A 12 50.89 -19.26 5.17
CA GLU A 12 50.45 -17.96 4.67
C GLU A 12 49.63 -17.24 5.75
N ARG A 13 50.13 -16.10 6.23
CA ARG A 13 49.43 -15.29 7.23
C ARG A 13 48.27 -14.58 6.53
N LEU A 14 47.08 -15.14 6.68
CA LEU A 14 45.85 -14.53 6.20
C LEU A 14 45.64 -13.16 6.87
N PRO A 15 45.13 -12.15 6.14
CA PRO A 15 44.81 -10.83 6.69
C PRO A 15 43.51 -10.89 7.51
N THR A 16 43.53 -11.58 8.66
CA THR A 16 42.36 -11.91 9.49
C THR A 16 41.57 -10.67 9.91
N ALA A 17 42.24 -9.58 10.25
CA ALA A 17 41.57 -8.34 10.65
C ALA A 17 40.75 -7.71 9.51
N TRP A 18 41.23 -7.82 8.26
CA TRP A 18 40.49 -7.36 7.09
C TRP A 18 39.30 -8.26 6.81
N LEU A 19 39.48 -9.58 6.88
CA LEU A 19 38.41 -10.56 6.73
C LEU A 19 37.29 -10.34 7.75
N LEU A 20 37.65 -10.10 9.02
CA LEU A 20 36.70 -9.82 10.10
C LEU A 20 35.93 -8.52 9.86
N ARG A 21 36.58 -7.46 9.36
CA ARG A 21 35.90 -6.20 9.03
C ARG A 21 34.92 -6.39 7.87
N VAL A 22 35.35 -7.04 6.81
CA VAL A 22 34.48 -7.31 5.64
C VAL A 22 33.29 -8.17 6.07
N GLY A 23 33.53 -9.22 6.85
CA GLY A 23 32.48 -10.07 7.41
C GLY A 23 31.51 -9.28 8.30
N ALA A 24 32.02 -8.43 9.19
CA ALA A 24 31.20 -7.59 10.05
C ALA A 24 30.33 -6.61 9.26
N VAL A 25 30.87 -5.97 8.22
CA VAL A 25 30.12 -5.07 7.34
C VAL A 25 29.04 -5.84 6.56
N ALA A 26 29.37 -7.02 6.02
CA ALA A 26 28.41 -7.84 5.30
C ALA A 26 27.24 -8.29 6.21
N LEU A 27 27.55 -8.71 7.44
CA LEU A 27 26.53 -9.09 8.43
C LEU A 27 25.67 -7.89 8.85
N ALA A 28 26.27 -6.71 9.02
CA ALA A 28 25.52 -5.49 9.34
C ALA A 28 24.56 -5.10 8.21
N LEU A 29 25.00 -5.19 6.95
CA LEU A 29 24.15 -4.93 5.79
C LEU A 29 23.01 -5.93 5.67
N LEU A 30 23.29 -7.22 5.87
CA LEU A 30 22.26 -8.26 5.88
C LEU A 30 21.21 -8.02 6.98
N ALA A 31 21.66 -7.70 8.19
CA ALA A 31 20.78 -7.39 9.31
C ALA A 31 19.90 -6.16 8.99
N ALA A 32 20.49 -5.08 8.48
CA ALA A 32 19.77 -3.88 8.09
C ALA A 32 18.71 -4.16 7.00
N ALA A 33 19.07 -4.92 5.97
CA ALA A 33 18.15 -5.32 4.91
C ALA A 33 16.99 -6.17 5.45
N SER A 34 17.29 -7.09 6.37
CA SER A 34 16.27 -7.96 7.00
C SER A 34 15.29 -7.15 7.84
N VAL A 35 15.80 -6.19 8.63
CA VAL A 35 14.98 -5.28 9.43
C VAL A 35 14.12 -4.38 8.53
N ALA A 36 14.69 -3.83 7.45
CA ALA A 36 13.95 -3.01 6.51
C ALA A 36 12.83 -3.80 5.81
N ALA A 37 13.13 -5.02 5.36
CA ALA A 37 12.15 -5.91 4.75
C ALA A 37 11.02 -6.25 5.73
N TRP A 38 11.34 -6.56 6.99
CA TRP A 38 10.35 -6.85 8.03
C TRP A 38 9.49 -5.62 8.39
N ALA A 39 10.10 -4.44 8.50
CA ALA A 39 9.38 -3.20 8.76
C ALA A 39 8.42 -2.85 7.60
N LEU A 40 8.86 -3.05 6.36
CA LEU A 40 8.04 -2.85 5.17
C LEU A 40 6.88 -3.85 5.15
N TRP A 41 7.14 -5.12 5.46
CA TRP A 41 6.13 -6.16 5.59
C TRP A 41 5.05 -5.77 6.62
N ILE A 42 5.44 -5.31 7.82
CA ILE A 42 4.46 -4.88 8.84
C ILE A 42 3.64 -3.69 8.38
N ARG A 43 4.25 -2.74 7.68
CA ARG A 43 3.56 -1.54 7.20
C ARG A 43 2.55 -1.87 6.09
N TRP A 44 2.86 -2.87 5.25
CA TRP A 44 2.09 -3.20 4.05
C TRP A 44 1.22 -4.43 4.22
N ARG A 45 1.33 -5.15 5.35
CA ARG A 45 0.45 -6.30 5.61
C ARG A 45 -1.00 -5.78 5.63
N PRO A 46 -1.90 -6.33 4.80
CA PRO A 46 -3.32 -6.08 4.98
C PRO A 46 -3.70 -6.54 6.38
N ALA A 47 -4.66 -5.85 7.01
CA ALA A 47 -5.27 -6.37 8.22
C ALA A 47 -5.89 -7.72 7.86
N SER A 48 -5.21 -8.82 8.22
CA SER A 48 -5.78 -10.15 8.06
C SER A 48 -7.01 -10.19 8.94
N GLU A 49 -8.19 -10.15 8.33
CA GLU A 49 -9.40 -10.55 9.04
C GLU A 49 -9.11 -11.94 9.63
N ARG A 50 -9.27 -12.08 10.95
CA ARG A 50 -9.10 -13.38 11.60
C ARG A 50 -10.00 -14.35 10.89
N SER A 51 -9.43 -15.36 10.24
CA SER A 51 -10.21 -16.48 9.71
C SER A 51 -11.07 -17.01 10.84
N LEU A 52 -12.39 -16.83 10.71
CA LEU A 52 -13.33 -17.39 11.66
C LEU A 52 -13.11 -18.91 11.67
N PRO A 53 -13.07 -19.56 12.84
CA PRO A 53 -12.84 -20.99 12.90
C PRO A 53 -13.92 -21.70 12.08
N MET A 54 -13.49 -22.42 11.04
CA MET A 54 -14.41 -23.14 10.18
C MET A 54 -14.86 -24.42 10.90
N PRO A 55 -16.16 -24.75 10.89
CA PRO A 55 -16.65 -25.96 11.56
C PRO A 55 -16.02 -27.22 10.95
N PRO A 56 -15.61 -28.21 11.76
CA PRO A 56 -15.10 -29.47 11.26
C PRO A 56 -16.19 -30.18 10.43
N GLY A 57 -15.84 -30.65 9.23
CA GLY A 57 -16.75 -31.37 8.33
C GLY A 57 -17.23 -30.61 7.08
N THR A 58 -16.76 -29.39 6.86
CA THR A 58 -17.00 -28.67 5.59
C THR A 58 -16.12 -29.25 4.48
N LEU A 59 -16.74 -29.97 3.54
CA LEU A 59 -16.08 -30.50 2.34
C LEU A 59 -15.78 -29.33 1.40
N GLN A 60 -14.54 -28.82 1.41
CA GLN A 60 -14.10 -27.78 0.46
C GLN A 60 -13.86 -28.40 -0.92
N VAL A 61 -14.93 -28.69 -1.67
CA VAL A 61 -14.81 -29.06 -3.08
C VAL A 61 -15.09 -27.83 -3.92
N GLY A 62 -14.06 -27.33 -4.61
CA GLY A 62 -14.17 -26.16 -5.50
C GLY A 62 -14.08 -24.79 -4.81
N MET A 63 -13.76 -24.73 -3.52
CA MET A 63 -13.36 -23.47 -2.89
C MET A 63 -11.92 -23.15 -3.24
N LEU A 64 -11.66 -21.95 -3.75
CA LEU A 64 -10.30 -21.43 -3.84
C LEU A 64 -9.96 -20.79 -2.50
N ASP A 65 -8.85 -21.22 -1.90
CA ASP A 65 -8.18 -20.50 -0.81
C ASP A 65 -7.61 -19.19 -1.37
N GLN A 66 -8.46 -18.17 -1.46
CA GLN A 66 -8.05 -16.81 -1.79
C GLN A 66 -7.76 -16.07 -0.50
N ALA A 67 -6.60 -15.42 -0.44
CA ALA A 67 -6.36 -14.43 0.61
C ALA A 67 -7.46 -13.35 0.50
N PRO A 68 -8.09 -12.93 1.62
CA PRO A 68 -9.03 -11.83 1.60
C PRO A 68 -8.35 -10.61 0.97
N PHE A 69 -8.88 -10.15 -0.16
CA PHE A 69 -8.41 -8.90 -0.76
C PHE A 69 -9.13 -7.75 -0.05
N ALA A 70 -8.37 -6.78 0.44
CA ALA A 70 -8.96 -5.55 0.92
C ALA A 70 -9.54 -4.81 -0.30
N LEU A 71 -10.84 -4.51 -0.28
CA LEU A 71 -11.44 -3.61 -1.26
C LEU A 71 -10.71 -2.25 -1.18
N ASP A 72 -10.22 -1.76 -2.31
CA ASP A 72 -9.54 -0.46 -2.37
C ASP A 72 -10.55 0.67 -2.11
N ARG A 73 -10.55 1.18 -0.87
CA ARG A 73 -11.47 2.23 -0.42
C ARG A 73 -11.15 3.61 -0.99
N ARG A 74 -10.02 3.79 -1.71
CA ARG A 74 -9.67 5.08 -2.34
C ARG A 74 -10.71 5.51 -3.37
N ALA A 75 -11.34 4.57 -4.04
CA ALA A 75 -12.42 4.84 -4.98
C ALA A 75 -13.66 5.41 -4.26
N ASP A 76 -14.01 4.87 -3.09
CA ASP A 76 -15.12 5.36 -2.28
C ASP A 76 -14.86 6.77 -1.74
N GLU A 77 -13.63 7.04 -1.29
CA GLU A 77 -13.20 8.36 -0.84
C GLU A 77 -13.20 9.40 -1.97
N LEU A 78 -12.80 9.00 -3.18
CA LEU A 78 -12.89 9.86 -4.36
C LEU A 78 -14.35 10.15 -4.71
N LYS A 79 -15.20 9.13 -4.69
CA LYS A 79 -16.63 9.25 -4.97
C LYS A 79 -17.31 10.17 -3.95
N ALA A 80 -16.98 10.05 -2.66
CA ALA A 80 -17.51 10.91 -1.60
C ALA A 80 -17.14 12.38 -1.83
N ARG A 81 -15.85 12.66 -2.11
CA ARG A 81 -15.39 14.04 -2.39
C ARG A 81 -16.04 14.65 -3.64
N GLN A 82 -16.24 13.84 -4.68
CA GLN A 82 -16.95 14.30 -5.88
C GLN A 82 -18.42 14.60 -5.57
N ARG A 83 -19.06 13.77 -4.73
CA ARG A 83 -20.44 13.96 -4.31
C ARG A 83 -20.63 15.27 -3.52
N GLU A 84 -19.75 15.52 -2.55
CA GLU A 84 -19.77 16.76 -1.76
C GLU A 84 -19.66 18.02 -2.64
N ARG A 85 -18.82 17.98 -3.67
CA ARG A 85 -18.69 19.09 -4.62
C ARG A 85 -19.92 19.29 -5.50
N LEU A 86 -20.61 18.22 -5.87
CA LEU A 86 -21.81 18.28 -6.73
C LEU A 86 -23.05 18.75 -5.96
N ASP A 87 -23.20 18.27 -4.72
CA ASP A 87 -24.41 18.47 -3.93
C ASP A 87 -24.40 19.82 -3.16
N GLY A 88 -23.24 20.48 -3.06
CA GLY A 88 -23.08 21.76 -2.37
C GLY A 88 -23.28 22.99 -3.26
N TYR A 89 -23.58 24.13 -2.63
CA TYR A 89 -23.47 25.45 -3.27
C TYR A 89 -22.06 26.00 -3.10
N GLY A 90 -21.58 26.75 -4.09
CA GLY A 90 -20.27 27.40 -3.98
C GLY A 90 -20.03 28.43 -5.07
N TRP A 91 -18.89 29.10 -5.00
CA TRP A 91 -18.41 29.99 -6.06
C TRP A 91 -17.51 29.21 -7.03
N VAL A 92 -17.74 29.36 -8.33
CA VAL A 92 -16.81 28.88 -9.37
C VAL A 92 -15.81 29.98 -9.70
N ASP A 93 -16.31 31.20 -9.86
CA ASP A 93 -15.52 32.40 -10.13
C ASP A 93 -16.22 33.61 -9.49
N VAL A 94 -15.59 34.19 -8.47
CA VAL A 94 -16.15 35.32 -7.71
C VAL A 94 -16.10 36.61 -8.54
N ASP A 95 -15.03 36.81 -9.29
CA ASP A 95 -14.80 38.03 -10.07
C ASP A 95 -15.74 38.09 -11.28
N ALA A 96 -16.03 36.94 -11.88
CA ALA A 96 -17.01 36.80 -12.95
C ALA A 96 -18.46 36.65 -12.45
N GLY A 97 -18.70 36.55 -11.14
CA GLY A 97 -20.03 36.39 -10.57
C GLY A 97 -20.67 35.02 -10.83
N VAL A 98 -19.88 33.96 -11.05
CA VAL A 98 -20.36 32.62 -11.41
C VAL A 98 -20.44 31.72 -10.17
N ILE A 99 -21.66 31.25 -9.88
CA ILE A 99 -21.94 30.31 -8.78
C ILE A 99 -22.15 28.88 -9.29
N HIS A 100 -21.76 27.91 -8.47
CA HIS A 100 -22.14 26.50 -8.59
C HIS A 100 -23.44 26.28 -7.82
N GLN A 101 -24.50 25.91 -8.54
CA GLN A 101 -25.79 25.53 -7.99
C GLN A 101 -26.01 24.03 -8.24
N PRO A 102 -26.40 23.24 -7.22
CA PRO A 102 -26.79 21.85 -7.39
C PRO A 102 -27.90 21.71 -8.42
N ILE A 103 -27.73 20.81 -9.38
CA ILE A 103 -28.63 20.69 -10.54
C ILE A 103 -30.08 20.41 -10.13
N ASP A 104 -30.30 19.62 -9.09
CA ASP A 104 -31.65 19.31 -8.59
C ASP A 104 -32.38 20.57 -8.10
N ALA A 105 -31.65 21.51 -7.48
CA ALA A 105 -32.22 22.77 -7.04
C ALA A 105 -32.50 23.71 -8.23
N ALA A 106 -31.59 23.78 -9.20
CA ALA A 106 -31.78 24.54 -10.43
C ALA A 106 -33.01 24.04 -11.21
N MET A 107 -33.19 22.73 -11.31
CA MET A 107 -34.34 22.12 -11.98
C MET A 107 -35.65 22.43 -11.28
N ARG A 108 -35.70 22.38 -9.94
CA ARG A 108 -36.90 22.77 -9.19
C ARG A 108 -37.25 24.25 -9.40
N GLN A 109 -36.26 25.13 -9.40
CA GLN A 109 -36.46 26.55 -9.64
C GLN A 109 -37.03 26.78 -11.04
N LEU A 110 -36.44 26.18 -12.07
CA LEU A 110 -36.90 26.29 -13.45
C LEU A 110 -38.36 25.82 -13.62
N LEU A 111 -38.72 24.72 -12.97
CA LEU A 111 -40.11 24.21 -13.01
C LEU A 111 -41.07 25.18 -12.32
N SER A 112 -40.69 25.74 -11.16
CA SER A 112 -41.53 26.69 -10.43
C SER A 112 -41.74 28.02 -11.17
N GLU A 113 -40.72 28.51 -11.87
CA GLU A 113 -40.81 29.71 -12.70
C GLU A 113 -41.75 29.50 -13.89
N ARG A 114 -41.72 28.30 -14.48
CA ARG A 114 -42.59 27.95 -15.61
C ARG A 114 -44.07 27.86 -15.23
N GLU A 115 -44.38 27.42 -14.00
CA GLU A 115 -45.75 27.39 -13.47
C GLU A 115 -46.25 28.79 -13.05
N GLY A 116 -45.36 29.67 -12.61
CA GLY A 116 -45.68 31.06 -12.23
C GLY A 116 -45.91 32.01 -13.41
N GLY A 117 -45.27 31.78 -14.55
CA GLY A 117 -45.40 32.61 -15.77
C GLY A 117 -46.63 32.31 -16.64
N ALA A 118 -47.47 31.35 -16.25
CA ALA A 118 -48.69 30.95 -16.98
C ALA A 118 -49.99 31.56 -16.42
N ARG A 119 -49.90 32.67 -15.67
CA ARG A 119 -51.04 33.44 -15.16
C ARG A 119 -51.06 34.86 -15.71
#